data_AF-A0A1G9Q1L4-F1
#
_entry.id   AF-A0A1G9Q1L4-F1
#
_cell.length_a   1.000
_cell.length_b   1.000
_cell.length_c   1.000
_cell.angle_alpha   90.00
_cell.angle_beta   90.00
_cell.angle_gamma   90.00
#
_symmetry.space_group_name_H-M   'P 1'
#
loop_
_entity.id
_entity.type
_entity.pdbx_description
1 polymer ?
#
loop_
_entity_poly.entity_id
_entity_poly.type
_entity_poly.pdbx_seq_one_letter_code
_entity_poly.pdbx_strand_id
1 'polypeptide(L)'
;MVEVFITTIGDVEQSRQTTEFLTIDLPSLRFNLDMEQSGPGRAFPCGHTILRVEGIDIDSDRIIAIVNALGFRCEVLADKICR
;
A
#
# COMPACT_ATOMS: atom_id res chain seq x y z
N MET A 1 4.74 -15.59 -1.19
CA MET A 1 3.44 -15.12 -0.69
C MET A 1 3.21 -13.73 -1.24
N VAL A 2 1.96 -13.36 -1.51
CA VAL A 2 1.59 -12.01 -1.93
C VAL A 2 0.51 -11.52 -0.99
N GLU A 3 0.68 -10.31 -0.48
CA GLU A 3 -0.31 -9.61 0.33
C GLU A 3 -0.62 -8.26 -0.31
N VAL A 4 -1.89 -7.86 -0.22
CA VAL A 4 -2.40 -6.68 -0.90
C VAL A 4 -2.97 -5.73 0.14
N PHE A 5 -2.58 -4.48 0.05
CA PHE A 5 -2.99 -3.41 0.94
C PHE A 5 -3.67 -2.31 0.13
N ILE A 6 -4.59 -1.61 0.78
CA ILE A 6 -5.20 -0.38 0.30
C ILE A 6 -4.56 0.80 1.01
N THR A 7 -4.16 1.81 0.25
CA THR A 7 -3.48 2.98 0.82
C THR A 7 -4.01 4.29 0.25
N THR A 8 -3.72 5.39 0.95
CA THR A 8 -4.02 6.76 0.47
C THR A 8 -2.83 7.44 -0.20
N ILE A 9 -1.81 6.68 -0.63
CA ILE A 9 -0.63 7.21 -1.33
C ILE A 9 -1.11 7.69 -2.71
N GLY A 10 -1.05 8.99 -2.96
CA GLY A 10 -1.84 9.60 -4.04
C GLY A 10 -1.09 9.93 -5.32
N ASP A 11 0.21 10.25 -5.23
CA ASP A 11 1.00 10.68 -6.38
C ASP A 11 2.27 9.85 -6.60
N VAL A 12 2.86 10.03 -7.79
CA VAL A 12 4.05 9.29 -8.24
C VAL A 12 5.25 9.55 -7.33
N GLU A 13 5.39 10.76 -6.79
CA GLU A 13 6.51 11.11 -5.93
C GLU A 13 6.37 10.43 -4.56
N GLN A 14 5.20 10.49 -3.96
CA GLN A 14 4.85 9.79 -2.71
C GLN A 14 5.00 8.28 -2.87
N SER A 15 4.55 7.73 -3.99
CA SER A 15 4.68 6.31 -4.30
C SER A 15 6.15 5.88 -4.36
N ARG A 16 6.99 6.63 -5.08
CA ARG A 16 8.42 6.36 -5.18
C ARG A 16 9.09 6.44 -3.82
N GLN A 17 8.86 7.53 -3.07
CA GLN A 17 9.44 7.74 -1.75
C GLN A 17 9.06 6.61 -0.78
N THR A 18 7.76 6.29 -0.68
CA THR A 18 7.27 5.24 0.22
C THR A 18 7.87 3.88 -0.15
N THR A 19 7.92 3.55 -1.44
CA THR A 19 8.50 2.29 -1.94
C THR A 19 10.00 2.19 -1.63
N GLU A 20 10.75 3.28 -1.80
CA GLU A 20 12.17 3.34 -1.44
C GLU A 20 12.38 3.13 0.07
N PHE A 21 11.60 3.81 0.92
CA PHE A 21 11.66 3.61 2.38
C PHE A 21 11.35 2.18 2.79
N LEU A 22 10.29 1.59 2.24
CA LEU A 22 9.90 0.21 2.53
C LEU A 22 10.97 -0.78 2.07
N THR A 23 11.59 -0.56 0.92
CA THR A 23 12.67 -1.42 0.40
C THR A 23 13.93 -1.34 1.27
N ILE A 24 14.21 -0.18 1.87
CA ILE A 24 15.34 -0.01 2.81
C ILE A 24 15.06 -0.73 4.13
N ASP A 25 13.86 -0.60 4.70
CA ASP A 25 13.52 -1.21 6.00
C ASP A 25 13.27 -2.72 5.88
N LEU A 26 12.76 -3.17 4.73
CA LEU A 26 12.31 -4.54 4.46
C LEU A 26 12.91 -5.06 3.13
N PRO A 27 14.24 -5.25 3.05
CA PRO A 27 14.93 -5.58 1.79
C PRO A 27 14.62 -6.99 1.25
N SER A 28 14.04 -7.87 2.08
CA SER A 28 13.60 -9.20 1.69
C SER A 28 12.24 -9.21 0.97
N LEU A 29 11.53 -8.08 0.98
CA LEU A 29 10.20 -7.93 0.39
C LEU A 29 10.29 -7.12 -0.91
N ARG A 30 9.37 -7.39 -1.83
CA ARG A 30 9.16 -6.59 -3.04
C ARG A 30 7.87 -5.81 -2.91
N PHE A 31 7.94 -4.52 -3.18
CA PHE A 31 6.82 -3.61 -3.09
C PHE A 31 6.46 -3.11 -4.48
N ASN A 32 5.17 -3.14 -4.81
CA ASN A 32 4.66 -2.57 -6.05
C ASN A 32 3.40 -1.77 -5.74
N LEU A 33 3.30 -0.56 -6.27
CA LEU A 33 2.23 0.38 -5.97
C LEU A 33 1.43 0.64 -7.24
N ASP A 34 0.28 -0.02 -7.33
CA ASP A 34 -0.68 0.16 -8.41
C ASP A 34 -1.51 1.42 -8.12
N MET A 35 -1.10 2.51 -8.76
CA MET A 35 -1.87 3.74 -8.83
C MET A 35 -2.98 3.57 -9.88
N GLU A 36 -3.93 2.67 -9.64
CA GLU A 36 -5.14 2.66 -10.43
C GLU A 36 -5.85 3.99 -10.16
N GLN A 37 -6.10 4.79 -11.20
CA GLN A 37 -6.92 5.98 -11.08
C GLN A 37 -8.33 5.55 -10.71
N SER A 38 -8.58 5.36 -9.41
CA SER A 38 -9.93 5.29 -8.89
C SER A 38 -10.58 6.61 -9.28
N GLY A 39 -11.50 6.54 -10.24
CA GLY A 39 -12.08 7.72 -10.89
C GLY A 39 -12.54 8.78 -9.89
N PRO A 40 -12.60 10.06 -10.32
CA PRO A 40 -12.87 11.18 -9.43
C PRO A 40 -14.12 10.92 -8.57
N GLY A 41 -13.96 11.00 -7.25
CA GLY A 41 -15.07 10.93 -6.28
C GLY A 41 -15.18 9.66 -5.44
N ARG A 42 -14.30 8.66 -5.58
CA ARG A 42 -14.27 7.52 -4.64
C ARG A 42 -13.38 7.86 -3.45
N ALA A 43 -13.93 7.83 -2.24
CA ALA A 43 -13.15 7.92 -1.00
C ALA A 43 -12.60 6.53 -0.63
N PHE A 44 -11.56 6.49 0.19
CA PHE A 44 -11.11 5.26 0.84
C PHE A 44 -12.30 4.55 1.50
N PRO A 45 -12.48 3.22 1.33
CA PRO A 45 -11.55 2.24 0.78
C PRO A 45 -11.82 1.88 -0.69
N CYS A 46 -12.45 2.73 -1.50
CA CYS A 46 -12.71 2.43 -2.93
C CYS A 46 -12.04 3.43 -3.89
N GLY A 47 -11.52 4.55 -3.36
CA GLY A 47 -10.53 5.38 -4.04
C GLY A 47 -9.20 5.36 -3.30
N HIS A 48 -8.52 4.24 -3.45
CA HIS A 48 -7.26 3.94 -2.81
C HIS A 48 -6.28 3.48 -3.88
N THR A 49 -5.00 3.63 -3.59
CA THR A 49 -3.95 2.96 -4.36
C THR A 49 -3.67 1.61 -3.74
N ILE A 50 -3.32 0.65 -4.58
CA ILE A 50 -3.06 -0.72 -4.15
C ILE A 50 -1.56 -0.87 -3.92
N LEU A 51 -1.16 -1.22 -2.71
CA LEU A 51 0.21 -1.62 -2.40
C LEU A 51 0.26 -3.14 -2.35
N ARG A 52 0.96 -3.74 -3.32
CA ARG A 52 1.24 -5.18 -3.36
C ARG A 52 2.60 -5.45 -2.74
N VAL A 53 2.63 -6.43 -1.85
CA VAL A 53 3.85 -6.86 -1.16
C VAL A 53 4.07 -8.33 -1.46
N GLU A 54 5.25 -8.67 -1.95
CA GLU A 54 5.63 -10.04 -2.26
C GLU A 54 6.85 -10.46 -1.43
N GLY A 55 6.79 -11.63 -0.81
CA GLY A 55 7.86 -12.12 0.04
C GLY A 55 7.60 -13.52 0.60
N ILE A 56 8.57 -14.03 1.35
CA ILE A 56 8.46 -15.33 2.03
C ILE A 56 7.75 -15.16 3.39
N ASP A 57 8.10 -14.10 4.12
CA ASP A 57 7.58 -13.79 5.45
C ASP A 57 7.13 -12.32 5.47
N ILE A 58 5.81 -12.11 5.35
CA ILE A 58 5.21 -10.77 5.25
C ILE A 58 4.61 -10.45 6.61
N ASP A 59 5.17 -9.45 7.28
CA ASP A 59 4.64 -8.87 8.53
C ASP A 59 3.74 -7.67 8.19
N SER A 60 2.44 -7.95 8.06
CA SER A 60 1.43 -6.97 7.68
C SER A 60 1.35 -5.80 8.67
N ASP A 61 1.43 -6.09 9.96
CA ASP A 61 1.32 -5.08 11.02
C ASP A 61 2.48 -4.10 10.96
N ARG A 62 3.71 -4.60 10.72
CA ARG A 62 4.88 -3.75 10.52
C ARG A 62 4.75 -2.86 9.29
N ILE A 63 4.28 -3.41 8.16
CA ILE A 63 4.08 -2.64 6.93
C ILE A 63 3.06 -1.52 7.15
N ILE A 64 1.93 -1.84 7.79
CA ILE A 64 0.89 -0.86 8.13
C ILE A 64 1.45 0.23 9.04
N ALA A 65 2.22 -0.13 10.06
CA ALA A 65 2.83 0.83 10.98
C ALA A 65 3.79 1.80 10.27
N ILE A 66 4.63 1.31 9.36
CA ILE A 66 5.56 2.14 8.57
C ILE A 66 4.79 3.12 7.69
N VAL A 67 3.80 2.64 6.93
CA VAL A 67 3.02 3.49 6.02
C VAL A 67 2.21 4.53 6.79
N ASN A 68 1.63 4.16 7.94
CA ASN A 68 0.96 5.10 8.84
C ASN A 68 1.91 6.15 9.42
N ALA A 69 3.15 5.77 9.76
CA ALA A 69 4.17 6.70 10.25
C ALA A 69 4.63 7.70 9.17
N LEU A 70 4.53 7.34 7.89
CA LEU A 70 4.76 8.23 6.74
C LEU A 70 3.58 9.18 6.48
N GLY A 71 2.48 9.06 7.24
CA GLY A 71 1.31 9.95 7.14
C GLY A 71 0.20 9.46 6.20
N PHE A 72 0.30 8.24 5.68
CA PHE A 72 -0.70 7.64 4.79
C PHE A 72 -1.53 6.60 5.54
N ARG A 73 -2.82 6.45 5.19
CA ARG A 73 -3.61 5.33 5.71
C ARG A 73 -3.23 4.07 4.95
N CYS A 74 -3.10 2.96 5.66
CA CYS A 74 -2.82 1.63 5.10
C CYS A 74 -3.66 0.57 5.82
N GLU A 75 -4.35 -0.27 5.07
CA GLU A 75 -5.10 -1.42 5.60
C GLU A 75 -4.89 -2.63 4.67
N VAL A 76 -4.88 -3.85 5.21
CA VAL A 76 -4.93 -5.06 4.37
C VAL A 76 -6.23 -5.03 3.57
N LEU A 77 -6.16 -5.33 2.27
CA LEU A 77 -7.33 -5.47 1.43
C LEU A 77 -8.12 -6.71 1.90
N ALA A 78 -9.09 -6.47 2.78
CA ALA A 78 -10.12 -7.46 3.09
C ALA A 78 -10.98 -7.70 1.84
N ASP A 79 -11.63 -8.86 1.74
CA ASP A 79 -12.57 -9.27 0.67
C ASP A 79 -13.88 -8.45 0.72
N LYS A 80 -13.74 -7.13 0.77
CA LYS A 80 -14.83 -6.15 0.78
C LYS A 80 -15.06 -5.76 -0.66
N ILE A 81 -16.09 -6.35 -1.25
CA ILE A 81 -16.59 -5.93 -2.56
C ILE A 81 -17.06 -4.48 -2.43
N CYS A 82 -16.31 -3.53 -2.99
CA CYS A 82 -16.80 -2.17 -3.26
C CYS A 82 -17.97 -2.30 -4.25
N ARG A 83 -19.19 -1.91 -3.84
CA ARG A 83 -20.38 -1.85 -4.71
C ARG A 83 -20.39 -0.61 -5.57
#